data_AF-A0A966X1A9-F1
#
_entry.id   AF-A0A966X1A9-F1
#
_cell.length_a   1.000
_cell.length_b   1.000
_cell.length_c   1.000
_cell.angle_alpha   90.00
_cell.angle_beta   90.00
_cell.angle_gamma   90.00
#
_symmetry.space_group_name_H-M   'P 1'
#
loop_
_entity.id
_entity.type
_entity.pdbx_description
1 polymer ?
#
loop_
_entity_poly.entity_id
_entity_poly.type
_entity_poly.pdbx_seq_one_letter_code
_entity_poly.pdbx_strand_id
1 'polypeptide(L)'
;MAKTKTLYVCQACGGSSPKWQGQCPACQAWNTLEESLSEASSGNRFQGLTNSIPRQKLVSINAEDSPRLPTGIEELDRVLGGGLVPGGVVLLGGDPGIGKSTLLLQALAELSANGVDVLYSSGEESAAQIALRAKRIVLDSPSLEVLAEIQLEKLLLSVEAAQPQVLVVDSIQTLYSEAFSSAPGSVAQVRECAAQLTRLAKSSGICVLLVGHVTKDGHLAGPRVLEHIVDTVLYFEGDTHSSFRLVRSIKNRFGAVNELGVF
;
A
#
# COMPACT_ATOMS: atom_id res chain seq x y z
N MET A 1 -3.36 34.79 15.51
CA MET A 1 -2.21 33.86 15.43
C MET A 1 -2.59 32.58 16.18
N ALA A 2 -2.87 31.50 15.46
CA ALA A 2 -3.27 30.23 16.08
C ALA A 2 -2.07 29.62 16.79
N LYS A 3 -2.17 29.39 18.11
CA LYS A 3 -1.12 28.72 18.89
C LYS A 3 -0.94 27.29 18.36
N THR A 4 0.24 27.00 17.81
CA THR A 4 0.69 25.64 17.51
C THR A 4 0.57 24.82 18.80
N LYS A 5 -0.33 23.83 18.83
CA LYS A 5 -0.40 22.89 19.96
C LYS A 5 0.70 21.85 19.75
N THR A 6 1.38 21.45 20.81
CA THR A 6 2.30 20.32 20.74
C THR A 6 1.50 19.02 20.95
N LEU A 7 1.72 18.01 20.11
CA LEU A 7 1.10 16.68 20.20
C LEU A 7 2.20 15.63 20.27
N TYR A 8 2.06 14.63 21.13
CA TYR A 8 3.03 13.56 21.28
C TYR A 8 2.53 12.32 20.55
N VAL A 9 3.27 11.82 19.56
CA VAL A 9 2.88 10.69 18.72
C VAL A 9 3.73 9.48 19.06
N CYS A 10 3.08 8.33 19.26
CA CYS A 10 3.74 7.08 19.53
C CYS A 10 4.38 6.51 18.28
N GLN A 11 5.71 6.36 18.27
CA GLN A 11 6.46 5.74 17.18
C GLN A 11 6.09 4.25 16.96
N ALA A 12 5.59 3.56 17.99
CA ALA A 12 5.23 2.14 17.88
C ALA A 12 3.83 1.88 17.30
N CYS A 13 2.85 2.75 17.56
CA CYS A 13 1.45 2.52 17.12
C CYS A 13 0.80 3.71 16.41
N GLY A 14 1.45 4.88 16.37
CA GLY A 14 0.90 6.13 15.84
C GLY A 14 -0.17 6.79 16.71
N GLY A 15 -0.46 6.27 17.91
CA GLY A 15 -1.39 6.90 18.85
C GLY A 15 -0.86 8.26 19.33
N SER A 16 -1.74 9.27 19.40
CA SER A 16 -1.35 10.63 19.79
C SER A 16 -1.89 11.04 21.17
N SER A 17 -1.14 11.88 21.87
CA SER A 17 -1.48 12.39 23.21
C SER A 17 -1.16 13.90 23.29
N PRO A 18 -2.03 14.73 23.90
CA PRO A 18 -1.77 16.16 24.07
C PRO A 18 -0.70 16.47 25.12
N LYS A 19 -0.24 15.47 25.89
CA LYS A 19 0.82 15.60 26.90
C LYS A 19 1.78 14.44 26.79
N TRP A 20 3.06 14.71 27.06
CA TRP A 20 4.06 13.66 27.17
C TRP A 20 3.78 12.85 28.43
N GLN A 21 3.76 11.54 28.27
CA GLN A 21 3.62 10.58 29.35
C GLN A 21 4.52 9.43 28.93
N GLY A 22 5.48 9.04 29.76
CA GLY A 22 6.50 8.05 29.40
C GLY A 22 5.95 6.73 28.84
N GLN A 23 4.65 6.45 29.01
CA GLN A 23 3.93 5.33 28.42
C GLN A 23 2.86 5.80 27.42
N CYS A 24 2.83 5.18 26.23
CA CYS A 24 1.79 5.42 25.23
C CYS A 24 0.42 4.92 25.75
N PRO A 25 -0.63 5.76 25.77
CA PRO A 25 -1.95 5.35 26.24
C PRO A 25 -2.65 4.34 25.31
N ALA A 26 -2.28 4.30 24.02
CA ALA A 26 -2.91 3.45 23.03
C ALA A 26 -2.35 2.02 23.00
N CYS A 27 -1.02 1.86 23.03
CA CYS A 27 -0.37 0.55 22.97
C CYS A 27 0.38 0.15 24.25
N GLN A 28 0.35 0.98 25.30
CA GLN A 28 1.01 0.73 26.59
C GLN A 28 2.55 0.61 26.50
N ALA A 29 3.17 0.94 25.37
CA ALA A 29 4.62 0.91 25.18
C ALA A 29 5.30 2.11 25.84
N TRP A 30 6.43 1.86 26.51
CA TRP A 30 7.23 2.87 27.19
C TRP A 30 8.21 3.57 26.24
N ASN A 31 8.49 4.86 26.49
CA ASN A 31 9.44 5.70 25.76
C ASN A 31 9.23 5.75 24.24
N THR A 32 8.00 5.56 23.78
CA THR A 32 7.65 5.60 22.34
C THR A 32 7.02 6.91 21.90
N LEU A 33 6.66 7.81 22.82
CA LEU A 33 6.04 9.10 22.50
C LEU A 33 7.10 10.14 22.13
N GLU A 34 7.06 10.61 20.88
CA GLU A 34 7.89 11.71 20.40
C GLU A 34 7.08 12.98 20.16
N GLU A 35 7.72 14.13 20.33
CA GLU A 35 7.11 15.43 20.12
C GLU A 35 6.87 15.68 18.62
N SER A 36 5.62 15.93 18.26
CA SER A 36 5.20 16.35 16.93
C SER A 36 4.45 17.67 17.03
N LEU A 37 4.75 18.61 16.15
CA LEU A 37 4.03 19.88 16.10
C LEU A 37 2.62 19.58 15.59
N SER A 38 1.58 19.96 16.34
CA SER A 38 0.23 19.97 15.75
C SER A 38 0.29 20.97 14.62
N GLU A 39 0.06 20.51 13.40
CA GLU A 39 -0.03 21.40 12.28
C GLU A 39 -1.14 22.42 12.56
N ALA A 40 -0.78 23.71 12.57
CA ALA A 40 -1.78 24.75 12.44
C ALA A 40 -2.57 24.42 11.18
N SER A 41 -3.89 24.31 11.29
CA SER A 41 -4.79 24.06 10.17
C SER A 41 -4.62 25.18 9.14
N SER A 42 -3.66 25.03 8.23
CA SER A 42 -3.61 25.83 7.02
C SER A 42 -4.86 25.44 6.24
N GLY A 43 -5.70 26.45 6.00
CA GLY A 43 -6.97 26.28 5.31
C GLY A 43 -6.80 25.49 4.01
N ASN A 44 -7.84 24.71 3.69
CA ASN A 44 -7.97 23.83 2.51
C ASN A 44 -7.29 22.45 2.51
N ARG A 45 -6.80 21.93 3.65
CA ARG A 45 -6.35 20.52 3.71
C ARG A 45 -7.44 19.43 3.58
N PHE A 46 -8.71 19.82 3.62
CA PHE A 46 -9.88 18.94 3.45
C PHE A 46 -10.75 19.34 2.26
N GLN A 47 -10.16 19.80 1.16
CA GLN A 47 -10.94 19.94 -0.07
C GLN A 47 -11.32 18.52 -0.51
N GLY A 48 -12.58 18.16 -0.25
CA GLY A 48 -13.11 16.83 -0.48
C GLY A 48 -12.92 16.42 -1.93
N LEU A 49 -11.93 15.57 -2.19
CA LEU A 49 -11.65 14.94 -3.49
C LEU A 49 -12.71 13.90 -3.89
N THR A 50 -13.86 13.89 -3.21
CA THR A 50 -15.03 13.11 -3.63
C THR A 50 -16.24 14.01 -3.49
N ASN A 51 -16.99 14.21 -4.57
CA ASN A 51 -18.36 14.70 -4.45
C ASN A 51 -19.06 13.75 -3.47
N SER A 52 -19.53 14.28 -2.34
CA SER A 52 -20.24 13.47 -1.35
C SER A 52 -21.41 12.78 -2.05
N ILE A 53 -21.32 11.46 -2.18
CA ILE A 53 -22.40 10.65 -2.76
C ILE A 53 -23.60 10.85 -1.83
N PRO A 54 -24.78 11.25 -2.35
CA PRO A 54 -25.94 11.47 -1.52
C PRO A 54 -26.31 10.17 -0.79
N ARG A 55 -26.81 10.30 0.44
CA ARG A 55 -27.29 9.13 1.20
C ARG A 55 -28.34 8.37 0.39
N GLN A 56 -28.14 7.06 0.23
CA GLN A 56 -29.07 6.18 -0.44
C GLN A 56 -29.49 5.05 0.50
N LYS A 57 -30.70 4.52 0.30
CA LYS A 57 -31.13 3.32 1.03
C LYS A 57 -30.41 2.12 0.42
N LEU A 58 -30.01 1.15 1.24
CA LEU A 58 -29.33 -0.05 0.73
C LEU A 58 -30.14 -0.77 -0.37
N VAL A 59 -31.46 -0.81 -0.22
CA VAL A 59 -32.38 -1.43 -1.20
C VAL A 59 -32.40 -0.72 -2.56
N SER A 60 -31.96 0.53 -2.64
CA SER A 60 -31.90 1.29 -3.90
C SER A 60 -30.53 1.23 -4.58
N ILE A 61 -29.55 0.54 -3.98
CA ILE A 61 -28.21 0.39 -4.55
C ILE A 61 -28.21 -0.85 -5.42
N ASN A 62 -28.03 -0.67 -6.73
CA ASN A 62 -27.74 -1.77 -7.63
C ASN A 62 -26.28 -2.18 -7.41
N ALA A 63 -26.08 -3.29 -6.71
CA ALA A 63 -24.76 -3.90 -6.56
C ALA A 63 -24.47 -4.72 -7.81
N GLU A 64 -23.64 -4.18 -8.69
CA GLU A 64 -23.03 -4.95 -9.78
C GLU A 64 -21.64 -5.37 -9.32
N ASP A 65 -21.29 -6.65 -9.54
CA ASP A 65 -19.93 -7.11 -9.32
C ASP A 65 -19.02 -6.42 -10.34
N SER A 66 -18.15 -5.53 -9.85
CA SER A 66 -17.17 -4.87 -10.71
C SER A 66 -16.27 -5.93 -11.35
N PRO A 67 -16.05 -5.89 -12.67
CA PRO A 67 -15.20 -6.87 -13.34
C PRO A 67 -13.79 -6.80 -12.75
N ARG A 68 -13.28 -7.95 -12.33
CA ARG A 68 -11.94 -8.08 -11.78
C ARG A 68 -10.90 -8.08 -12.89
N LEU A 69 -9.69 -7.64 -12.57
CA LEU A 69 -8.52 -7.73 -13.42
C LEU A 69 -7.73 -8.99 -13.02
N PRO A 70 -7.78 -10.08 -13.80
CA PRO A 70 -6.99 -11.28 -13.50
C PRO A 70 -5.51 -10.96 -13.66
N THR A 71 -4.69 -11.39 -12.70
CA THR A 71 -3.24 -11.15 -12.71
C THR A 71 -2.50 -12.04 -13.69
N GLY A 72 -3.15 -13.06 -14.24
CA GLY A 72 -2.53 -14.09 -15.08
C GLY A 72 -1.81 -15.17 -14.28
N ILE A 73 -1.72 -15.02 -12.95
CA ILE A 73 -1.11 -15.97 -12.03
C ILE A 73 -2.22 -16.64 -11.23
N GLU A 74 -2.55 -17.89 -11.57
CA GLU A 74 -3.70 -18.62 -11.00
C GLU A 74 -3.72 -18.62 -9.46
N GLU A 75 -2.58 -18.92 -8.84
CA GLU A 75 -2.46 -18.99 -7.38
C GLU A 75 -2.60 -17.61 -6.72
N LEU A 76 -2.18 -16.54 -7.39
CA LEU A 76 -2.38 -15.18 -6.90
C LEU A 76 -3.85 -14.75 -7.05
N ASP A 77 -4.46 -15.06 -8.19
CA ASP A 77 -5.88 -14.78 -8.45
C ASP A 77 -6.78 -15.51 -7.46
N ARG A 78 -6.47 -16.78 -7.14
CA ARG A 78 -7.16 -17.56 -6.09
C ARG A 78 -7.15 -16.81 -4.76
N VAL A 79 -5.97 -16.38 -4.31
CA VAL A 79 -5.81 -15.68 -3.01
C VAL A 79 -6.50 -14.31 -3.01
N LEU A 80 -6.54 -13.62 -4.15
CA LEU A 80 -7.25 -12.36 -4.33
C LEU A 80 -8.78 -12.52 -4.42
N GLY A 81 -9.28 -13.74 -4.59
CA GLY A 81 -10.71 -14.02 -4.80
C GLY A 81 -11.17 -13.82 -6.25
N GLY A 82 -10.32 -14.19 -7.20
CA GLY A 82 -10.57 -14.11 -8.65
C GLY A 82 -9.87 -12.95 -9.36
N GLY A 83 -8.87 -12.32 -8.74
CA GLY A 83 -8.09 -11.21 -9.33
C GLY A 83 -8.30 -9.86 -8.62
N LEU A 84 -7.64 -8.83 -9.18
CA LEU A 84 -7.60 -7.48 -8.63
C LEU A 84 -8.94 -6.75 -8.81
N VAL A 85 -9.30 -5.94 -7.82
CA VAL A 85 -10.56 -5.19 -7.81
C VAL A 85 -10.28 -3.71 -8.09
N PRO A 86 -10.92 -3.09 -9.10
CA PRO A 86 -10.82 -1.66 -9.34
C PRO A 86 -11.14 -0.83 -8.08
N GLY A 87 -10.30 0.17 -7.79
CA GLY A 87 -10.37 0.97 -6.57
C GLY A 87 -10.04 0.21 -5.27
N GLY A 88 -9.59 -1.04 -5.38
CA GLY A 88 -9.11 -1.85 -4.26
C GLY A 88 -7.69 -1.50 -3.87
N VAL A 89 -7.37 -1.67 -2.58
CA VAL A 89 -6.00 -1.56 -2.07
C VAL A 89 -5.56 -2.88 -1.47
N VAL A 90 -4.48 -3.43 -2.00
CA VAL A 90 -3.88 -4.71 -1.58
C VAL A 90 -2.53 -4.42 -0.91
N LEU A 91 -2.30 -5.00 0.26
CA LEU A 91 -0.99 -5.00 0.91
C LEU A 91 -0.36 -6.38 0.77
N LEU A 92 0.82 -6.46 0.15
CA LEU A 92 1.64 -7.67 0.12
C LEU A 92 2.77 -7.53 1.14
N GLY A 93 2.56 -8.16 2.30
CA GLY A 93 3.54 -8.28 3.37
C GLY A 93 4.48 -9.47 3.16
N GLY A 94 5.69 -9.40 3.68
CA GLY A 94 6.59 -10.55 3.75
C GLY A 94 8.04 -10.16 4.00
N ASP A 95 8.85 -11.16 4.32
CA ASP A 95 10.26 -10.96 4.64
C ASP A 95 11.04 -10.36 3.45
N PRO A 96 12.08 -9.54 3.70
CA PRO A 96 13.00 -9.10 2.65
C PRO A 96 13.56 -10.31 1.89
N GLY A 97 13.59 -10.23 0.56
CA GLY A 97 14.13 -11.29 -0.29
C GLY A 97 13.21 -12.50 -0.52
N ILE A 98 12.00 -12.55 0.05
CA ILE A 98 11.07 -13.68 -0.16
C ILE A 98 10.55 -13.82 -1.59
N GLY A 99 10.59 -12.72 -2.38
CA GLY A 99 10.16 -12.70 -3.78
C GLY A 99 9.00 -11.76 -4.11
N LYS A 100 8.57 -10.88 -3.19
CA LYS A 100 7.44 -9.93 -3.39
C LYS A 100 7.52 -9.16 -4.70
N SER A 101 8.61 -8.42 -4.92
CA SER A 101 8.82 -7.64 -6.14
C SER A 101 8.88 -8.51 -7.40
N THR A 102 9.40 -9.75 -7.30
CA THR A 102 9.43 -10.68 -8.44
C THR A 102 8.01 -11.11 -8.82
N LEU A 103 7.21 -11.51 -7.83
CA LEU A 103 5.81 -11.91 -8.04
C LEU A 103 5.00 -10.76 -8.65
N LEU A 104 5.17 -9.54 -8.13
CA LEU A 104 4.44 -8.37 -8.65
C LEU A 104 4.91 -7.96 -10.05
N LEU A 105 6.21 -8.02 -10.35
CA LEU A 105 6.69 -7.78 -11.72
C LEU A 105 6.14 -8.80 -12.72
N GLN A 106 6.05 -10.08 -12.34
CA GLN A 106 5.43 -11.12 -13.16
C GLN A 106 3.94 -10.83 -13.40
N ALA A 107 3.19 -10.51 -12.34
CA ALA A 107 1.77 -10.18 -12.45
C ALA A 107 1.53 -8.94 -13.32
N LEU A 108 2.34 -7.89 -13.16
CA LEU A 108 2.20 -6.68 -13.99
C LEU A 108 2.56 -6.92 -15.46
N ALA A 109 3.54 -7.77 -15.75
CA ALA A 109 3.86 -8.12 -17.13
C ALA A 109 2.71 -8.86 -17.82
N GLU A 110 2.09 -9.83 -17.14
CA GLU A 110 0.91 -10.53 -17.66
C GLU A 110 -0.29 -9.58 -17.85
N LEU A 111 -0.53 -8.67 -16.91
CA LEU A 111 -1.55 -7.62 -17.04
C LEU A 111 -1.26 -6.71 -18.25
N SER A 112 -0.02 -6.24 -18.39
CA SER A 112 0.45 -5.41 -19.50
C SER A 112 0.27 -6.12 -20.85
N ALA A 113 0.65 -7.39 -20.94
CA ALA A 113 0.48 -8.20 -22.14
C ALA A 113 -1.01 -8.37 -22.54
N ASN A 114 -1.92 -8.36 -21.56
CA ASN A 114 -3.37 -8.39 -21.77
C ASN A 114 -3.99 -7.00 -22.01
N GLY A 115 -3.17 -5.96 -22.21
CA GLY A 115 -3.62 -4.61 -22.53
C GLY A 115 -4.11 -3.79 -21.34
N VAL A 116 -3.76 -4.18 -20.12
CA VAL A 116 -4.01 -3.38 -18.91
C VAL A 116 -2.90 -2.36 -18.73
N ASP A 117 -3.26 -1.10 -18.52
CA ASP A 117 -2.29 -0.05 -18.24
C ASP A 117 -1.79 -0.16 -16.79
N VAL A 118 -0.48 -0.38 -16.64
CA VAL A 118 0.13 -0.69 -15.34
C VAL A 118 1.35 0.18 -15.07
N LEU A 119 1.49 0.62 -13.82
CA LEU A 119 2.62 1.43 -13.37
C LEU A 119 3.30 0.76 -12.16
N TYR A 120 4.60 0.50 -12.29
CA TYR A 120 5.44 0.02 -11.20
C TYR A 120 6.26 1.17 -10.62
N SER A 121 5.91 1.64 -9.43
CA SER A 121 6.71 2.62 -8.70
C SER A 121 7.65 1.90 -7.72
N SER A 122 8.93 2.27 -7.73
CA SER A 122 9.89 1.80 -6.75
C SER A 122 10.68 2.94 -6.11
N GLY A 123 10.86 2.84 -4.80
CA GLY A 123 11.83 3.64 -4.06
C GLY A 123 13.09 2.86 -3.65
N GLU A 124 13.09 1.54 -3.83
CA GLU A 124 14.20 0.66 -3.43
C GLU A 124 15.19 0.40 -4.57
N GLU A 125 14.71 0.33 -5.80
CA GLU A 125 15.51 0.00 -6.98
C GLU A 125 15.39 1.08 -8.05
N SER A 126 16.49 1.30 -8.78
CA SER A 126 16.47 2.12 -9.99
C SER A 126 15.74 1.41 -11.13
N ALA A 127 15.19 2.19 -12.08
CA ALA A 127 14.56 1.64 -13.28
C ALA A 127 15.49 0.68 -14.06
N ALA A 128 16.80 0.94 -14.07
CA ALA A 128 17.78 0.05 -14.70
C ALA A 128 17.90 -1.31 -14.01
N GLN A 129 17.85 -1.35 -12.67
CA GLN A 129 17.88 -2.59 -11.90
C GLN A 129 16.61 -3.41 -12.12
N ILE A 130 15.44 -2.75 -12.13
CA ILE A 130 14.15 -3.38 -12.43
C ILE A 130 14.16 -3.98 -13.84
N ALA A 131 14.63 -3.22 -14.83
CA ALA A 131 14.75 -3.71 -16.21
C ALA A 131 15.68 -4.93 -16.34
N LEU A 132 16.80 -4.96 -15.60
CA LEU A 132 17.68 -6.13 -15.56
C LEU A 132 17.00 -7.35 -14.94
N ARG A 133 16.17 -7.16 -13.91
CA ARG A 133 15.38 -8.25 -13.32
C ARG A 133 14.35 -8.77 -14.31
N ALA A 134 13.55 -7.89 -14.91
CA ALA A 134 12.54 -8.26 -15.91
C ALA A 134 13.15 -9.09 -17.06
N LYS A 135 14.34 -8.71 -17.54
CA LYS A 135 15.09 -9.49 -18.54
C LYS A 135 15.46 -10.90 -18.06
N ARG A 136 15.86 -11.07 -16.80
CA ARG A 136 16.26 -12.38 -16.25
C ARG A 136 15.09 -13.34 -16.12
N ILE A 137 13.90 -12.83 -15.80
CA ILE A 137 12.67 -13.62 -15.70
C ILE A 137 11.89 -13.67 -17.03
N VAL A 138 12.50 -13.21 -18.12
CA VAL A 138 12.01 -13.30 -19.52
C VAL A 138 10.57 -12.78 -19.64
N LEU A 139 10.30 -11.61 -19.04
CA LEU A 139 9.00 -10.97 -19.14
C LEU A 139 8.88 -10.23 -20.47
N ASP A 140 7.81 -10.53 -21.21
CA ASP A 140 7.35 -9.68 -22.30
C ASP A 140 6.33 -8.69 -21.72
N SER A 141 6.68 -7.41 -21.71
CA SER A 141 5.91 -6.38 -21.01
C SER A 141 5.97 -5.05 -21.77
N PRO A 142 5.39 -4.98 -22.99
CA PRO A 142 5.58 -3.86 -23.90
C PRO A 142 5.00 -2.54 -23.38
N SER A 143 4.04 -2.58 -22.45
CA SER A 143 3.38 -1.41 -21.86
C SER A 143 3.61 -1.24 -20.36
N LEU A 144 4.52 -2.01 -19.75
CA LEU A 144 4.84 -1.86 -18.33
C LEU A 144 5.68 -0.60 -18.10
N GLU A 145 5.08 0.41 -17.47
CA GLU A 145 5.77 1.64 -17.09
C GLU A 145 6.44 1.47 -15.71
N VAL A 146 7.64 2.04 -15.57
CA VAL A 146 8.42 2.00 -14.31
C VAL A 146 8.81 3.41 -13.90
N LEU A 147 8.55 3.73 -12.63
CA LEU A 147 8.88 5.01 -12.02
C LEU A 147 9.75 4.82 -10.77
N ALA A 148 10.94 5.40 -10.77
CA ALA A 148 11.79 5.43 -9.58
C ALA A 148 11.54 6.75 -8.81
N GLU A 149 10.59 6.74 -7.87
CA GLU A 149 10.18 7.92 -7.11
C GLU A 149 9.90 7.55 -5.65
N ILE A 150 10.34 8.42 -4.74
CA ILE A 150 10.20 8.26 -3.28
C ILE A 150 9.33 9.37 -2.67
N GLN A 151 9.12 10.48 -3.35
CA GLN A 151 8.25 11.56 -2.89
C GLN A 151 6.81 11.29 -3.33
N LEU A 152 5.91 11.14 -2.36
CA LEU A 152 4.50 10.82 -2.57
C LEU A 152 3.82 11.84 -3.49
N GLU A 153 4.04 13.14 -3.29
CA GLU A 153 3.40 14.16 -4.11
C GLU A 153 3.74 14.02 -5.60
N LYS A 154 5.01 13.69 -5.91
CA LYS A 154 5.45 13.47 -7.29
C LYS A 154 4.87 12.18 -7.86
N LEU A 155 4.83 11.11 -7.06
CA LEU A 155 4.18 9.86 -7.45
C LEU A 155 2.70 10.09 -7.79
N LEU A 156 1.96 10.82 -6.94
CA LEU A 156 0.54 11.12 -7.17
C LEU A 156 0.34 11.92 -8.48
N LEU A 157 1.20 12.91 -8.76
CA LEU A 157 1.16 13.66 -10.02
C LEU A 157 1.44 12.78 -11.24
N SER A 158 2.42 11.86 -11.14
CA SER A 158 2.70 10.90 -12.21
C SER A 158 1.53 9.95 -12.45
N VAL A 159 0.89 9.47 -11.38
CA VAL A 159 -0.30 8.60 -11.48
C VAL A 159 -1.48 9.36 -12.08
N GLU A 160 -1.67 10.63 -11.72
CA GLU A 160 -2.71 11.48 -12.31
C GLU A 160 -2.50 11.72 -13.81
N ALA A 161 -1.24 11.88 -14.25
CA ALA A 161 -0.90 12.05 -15.65
C ALA A 161 -1.03 10.76 -16.47
N ALA A 162 -0.60 9.63 -15.91
CA ALA A 162 -0.60 8.34 -16.58
C ALA A 162 -1.96 7.61 -16.55
N GLN A 163 -2.79 7.86 -15.53
CA GLN A 163 -4.08 7.18 -15.31
C GLN A 163 -4.01 5.64 -15.42
N PRO A 164 -3.05 4.95 -14.76
CA PRO A 164 -2.92 3.50 -14.86
C PRO A 164 -4.12 2.80 -14.22
N GLN A 165 -4.49 1.62 -14.72
CA GLN A 165 -5.52 0.79 -14.09
C GLN A 165 -4.98 0.08 -12.83
N VAL A 166 -3.69 -0.25 -12.81
CA VAL A 166 -3.01 -0.89 -11.68
C VAL A 166 -1.72 -0.15 -11.33
N LEU A 167 -1.54 0.20 -10.06
CA LEU A 167 -0.34 0.80 -9.50
C LEU A 167 0.30 -0.14 -8.49
N VAL A 168 1.57 -0.46 -8.65
CA VAL A 168 2.40 -1.10 -7.62
C VAL A 168 3.31 -0.05 -6.96
N VAL A 169 3.43 -0.09 -5.64
CA VAL A 169 4.36 0.73 -4.85
C VAL A 169 5.30 -0.20 -4.08
N ASP A 170 6.54 -0.28 -4.54
CA ASP A 170 7.61 -1.13 -3.98
C ASP A 170 8.79 -0.30 -3.43
N SER A 171 8.82 0.08 -2.15
CA SER A 171 7.88 -0.29 -1.09
C SER A 171 7.31 0.92 -0.36
N ILE A 172 6.20 0.73 0.36
CA ILE A 172 5.55 1.80 1.11
C ILE A 172 6.47 2.44 2.16
N GLN A 173 7.45 1.69 2.67
CA GLN A 173 8.45 2.20 3.63
C GLN A 173 9.37 3.27 3.05
N THR A 174 9.53 3.29 1.72
CA THR A 174 10.44 4.24 1.03
C THR A 174 9.77 5.55 0.66
N LEU A 175 8.43 5.56 0.55
CA LEU A 175 7.70 6.77 0.22
C LEU A 175 7.76 7.75 1.37
N TYR A 176 7.89 9.05 1.09
CA TYR A 176 7.71 10.13 2.04
C TYR A 176 6.89 11.27 1.49
N SER A 177 6.34 12.09 2.37
CA SER A 177 5.60 13.29 2.00
C SER A 177 6.15 14.46 2.79
N GLU A 178 6.46 15.56 2.08
CA GLU A 178 6.98 16.79 2.69
C GLU A 178 5.90 17.54 3.49
N ALA A 179 4.64 17.18 3.27
CA ALA A 179 3.51 17.76 4.00
C ALA A 179 3.46 17.35 5.48
N PHE A 180 4.21 16.30 5.89
CA PHE A 180 4.20 15.80 7.27
C PHE A 180 5.55 16.00 7.96
N SER A 181 5.51 16.46 9.21
CA SER A 181 6.70 16.71 10.03
C SER A 181 7.42 15.46 10.54
N SER A 182 6.83 14.28 10.36
CA SER A 182 7.40 12.99 10.79
C SER A 182 8.55 12.57 9.90
N ALA A 183 9.60 11.99 10.51
CA ALA A 183 10.76 11.51 9.77
C ALA A 183 10.39 10.46 8.69
N PRO A 184 11.04 10.48 7.53
CA PRO A 184 10.84 9.45 6.51
C PRO A 184 11.06 8.03 7.04
N GLY A 185 10.20 7.09 6.64
CA GLY A 185 10.23 5.69 7.10
C GLY A 185 9.65 5.47 8.51
N SER A 186 9.21 6.52 9.21
CA SER A 186 8.47 6.37 10.46
C SER A 186 7.08 5.75 10.23
N VAL A 187 6.55 5.09 11.26
CA VAL A 187 5.21 4.48 11.23
C VAL A 187 4.13 5.49 10.87
N ALA A 188 4.24 6.73 11.37
CA ALA A 188 3.29 7.80 11.09
C ALA A 188 3.29 8.17 9.60
N GLN A 189 4.48 8.33 9.02
CA GLN A 189 4.63 8.69 7.62
C GLN A 189 4.13 7.56 6.69
N VAL A 190 4.45 6.31 6.99
CA VAL A 190 3.97 5.14 6.24
C VAL A 190 2.45 5.04 6.24
N ARG A 191 1.82 5.27 7.40
CA ARG A 191 0.35 5.26 7.53
C ARG A 191 -0.31 6.33 6.70
N GLU A 192 0.26 7.53 6.69
CA GLU A 192 -0.33 8.65 5.97
C GLU A 192 -0.15 8.51 4.45
N CYS A 193 1.03 8.05 3.99
CA CYS A 193 1.24 7.69 2.59
C CYS A 193 0.23 6.62 2.14
N ALA A 194 0.04 5.56 2.92
CA ALA A 194 -0.95 4.52 2.63
C ALA A 194 -2.39 5.05 2.63
N ALA A 195 -2.73 5.97 3.53
CA ALA A 195 -4.04 6.60 3.58
C ALA A 195 -4.31 7.47 2.34
N GLN A 196 -3.31 8.21 1.85
CA GLN A 196 -3.41 8.99 0.62
C GLN A 196 -3.55 8.11 -0.62
N LEU A 197 -2.75 7.05 -0.73
CA LEU A 197 -2.86 6.08 -1.83
C LEU A 197 -4.22 5.35 -1.79
N THR A 198 -4.76 5.09 -0.61
CA THR A 198 -6.11 4.53 -0.46
C THR A 198 -7.17 5.51 -0.94
N ARG A 199 -7.06 6.80 -0.59
CA ARG A 199 -7.97 7.83 -1.10
C ARG A 199 -7.90 7.94 -2.62
N LEU A 200 -6.68 7.91 -3.18
CA LEU A 200 -6.45 7.89 -4.62
C LEU A 200 -7.23 6.73 -5.26
N ALA A 201 -6.94 5.49 -4.84
CA ALA A 201 -7.61 4.29 -5.35
C ALA A 201 -9.14 4.41 -5.35
N LYS A 202 -9.73 4.84 -4.23
CA LYS A 202 -11.19 5.01 -4.11
C LYS A 202 -11.77 6.11 -5.01
N SER A 203 -11.02 7.18 -5.23
CA SER A 203 -11.46 8.33 -6.02
C SER A 203 -11.30 8.14 -7.53
N SER A 204 -10.26 7.45 -7.97
CA SER A 204 -9.92 7.25 -9.38
C SER A 204 -10.30 5.87 -9.92
N GLY A 205 -10.65 4.92 -9.05
CA GLY A 205 -10.94 3.54 -9.46
C GLY A 205 -9.71 2.70 -9.78
N ILE A 206 -8.51 3.22 -9.52
CA ILE A 206 -7.23 2.51 -9.75
C ILE A 206 -7.04 1.44 -8.67
N CYS A 207 -6.60 0.24 -9.06
CA CYS A 207 -6.16 -0.78 -8.09
C CYS A 207 -4.74 -0.48 -7.61
N VAL A 208 -4.52 -0.41 -6.30
CA VAL A 208 -3.20 -0.12 -5.72
C VAL A 208 -2.68 -1.32 -4.95
N LEU A 209 -1.48 -1.80 -5.30
CA LEU A 209 -0.73 -2.81 -4.57
C LEU A 209 0.45 -2.18 -3.82
N LEU A 210 0.45 -2.31 -2.51
CA LEU A 210 1.50 -1.82 -1.62
C LEU A 210 2.39 -2.99 -1.21
N VAL A 211 3.70 -2.86 -1.41
CA VAL A 211 4.67 -3.81 -0.83
C VAL A 211 5.04 -3.33 0.57
N GLY A 212 4.97 -4.24 1.53
CA GLY A 212 5.39 -4.01 2.90
C GLY A 212 6.43 -5.04 3.36
N HIS A 213 7.58 -4.56 3.84
CA HIS A 213 8.57 -5.41 4.49
C HIS A 213 8.17 -5.76 5.92
N VAL A 214 8.30 -7.05 6.28
CA VAL A 214 8.24 -7.50 7.67
C VAL A 214 9.66 -7.49 8.24
N THR A 215 9.87 -6.76 9.33
CA THR A 215 11.14 -6.80 10.07
C THR A 215 11.01 -7.73 11.28
N LYS A 216 12.08 -8.46 11.61
CA LYS A 216 12.10 -9.52 12.66
C LYS A 216 11.70 -9.03 14.05
N ASP A 217 11.90 -7.73 14.33
CA ASP A 217 11.53 -7.14 15.61
C ASP A 217 10.09 -6.59 15.63
N GLY A 218 9.37 -6.58 14.50
CA GLY A 218 8.02 -5.99 14.43
C GLY A 218 7.96 -4.47 14.64
N HIS A 219 9.11 -3.81 14.84
CA HIS A 219 9.22 -2.40 15.24
C HIS A 219 9.34 -1.41 14.08
N LEU A 220 9.65 -1.86 12.86
CA LEU A 220 9.69 -0.98 11.69
C LEU A 220 8.45 -1.22 10.83
N ALA A 221 7.44 -0.35 10.98
CA ALA A 221 6.28 -0.19 10.09
C ALA A 221 5.82 -1.49 9.40
N GLY A 222 5.65 -2.55 10.20
CA GLY A 222 5.26 -3.86 9.68
C GLY A 222 3.86 -3.81 9.07
N PRO A 223 3.49 -4.77 8.21
CA PRO A 223 2.19 -4.79 7.52
C PRO A 223 0.99 -4.61 8.46
N ARG A 224 1.10 -5.07 9.71
CA ARG A 224 0.11 -4.89 10.79
C ARG A 224 -0.36 -3.45 11.00
N VAL A 225 0.53 -2.48 10.78
CA VAL A 225 0.21 -1.05 10.89
C VAL A 225 -0.80 -0.62 9.82
N LEU A 226 -0.73 -1.24 8.64
CA LEU A 226 -1.52 -0.90 7.46
C LEU A 226 -2.74 -1.82 7.27
N GLU A 227 -2.79 -2.96 7.97
CA GLU A 227 -3.86 -3.97 7.84
C GLU A 227 -5.26 -3.38 7.92
N HIS A 228 -5.50 -2.40 8.80
CA HIS A 228 -6.81 -1.78 8.95
C HIS A 228 -7.13 -0.75 7.87
N ILE A 229 -6.11 -0.18 7.22
CA ILE A 229 -6.23 0.88 6.21
C ILE A 229 -6.61 0.30 4.85
N VAL A 230 -6.01 -0.84 4.48
CA VAL A 230 -6.20 -1.47 3.16
C VAL A 230 -7.44 -2.36 3.08
N ASP A 231 -7.83 -2.79 1.88
CA ASP A 231 -8.96 -3.70 1.68
C ASP A 231 -8.57 -5.16 1.82
N THR A 232 -7.41 -5.52 1.25
CA THR A 232 -6.88 -6.89 1.22
C THR A 232 -5.45 -6.92 1.77
N VAL A 233 -5.13 -7.92 2.58
CA VAL A 233 -3.81 -8.15 3.18
C VAL A 233 -3.38 -9.57 2.85
N LEU A 234 -2.27 -9.66 2.13
CA LEU A 234 -1.62 -10.89 1.75
C LEU A 234 -0.26 -10.98 2.45
N TYR A 235 0.10 -12.17 2.91
CA TYR A 235 1.44 -12.46 3.42
C TYR A 235 2.14 -13.45 2.51
N PHE A 236 3.34 -13.09 2.04
CA PHE A 236 4.24 -13.96 1.33
C PHE A 236 5.22 -14.57 2.33
N GLU A 237 5.05 -15.86 2.58
CA GLU A 237 5.76 -16.64 3.57
C GLU A 237 6.58 -17.74 2.89
N GLY A 238 7.67 -18.15 3.52
CA GLY A 238 8.45 -19.30 3.08
C GLY A 238 9.12 -19.93 4.28
N ASP A 239 9.03 -21.26 4.36
CA ASP A 239 9.83 -22.00 5.33
C ASP A 239 11.24 -22.20 4.78
N THR A 240 12.25 -21.97 5.61
CA THR A 240 13.65 -22.28 5.32
C THR A 240 13.88 -23.75 4.92
N HIS A 241 13.00 -24.67 5.37
CA HIS A 241 13.08 -26.09 5.05
C HIS A 241 12.26 -26.51 3.83
N SER A 242 11.48 -25.59 3.24
CA SER A 242 10.66 -25.85 2.06
C SER A 242 11.17 -25.08 0.84
N SER A 243 11.17 -25.74 -0.32
CA SER A 243 11.38 -25.06 -1.60
C SER A 243 10.20 -24.19 -1.99
N PHE A 244 9.00 -24.47 -1.43
CA PHE A 244 7.79 -23.73 -1.75
C PHE A 244 7.73 -22.41 -1.00
N ARG A 245 7.06 -21.44 -1.62
CA ARG A 245 6.67 -20.16 -1.04
C ARG A 245 5.16 -20.07 -1.06
N LEU A 246 4.56 -19.47 -0.05
CA LEU A 246 3.12 -19.46 0.17
C LEU A 246 2.64 -18.02 0.23
N VAL A 247 1.61 -17.68 -0.53
CA VAL A 247 0.88 -16.42 -0.35
C VAL A 247 -0.44 -16.73 0.36
N ARG A 248 -0.68 -16.09 1.50
CA ARG A 248 -1.89 -16.30 2.31
C ARG A 248 -2.70 -15.02 2.44
N SER A 249 -4.01 -15.12 2.25
CA SER A 249 -4.97 -14.05 2.54
C SER A 249 -5.29 -14.00 4.05
N ILE A 250 -4.92 -12.90 4.71
CA ILE A 250 -5.26 -12.63 6.12
C ILE A 250 -6.50 -11.76 6.24
N LYS A 251 -6.67 -10.84 5.30
CA LYS A 251 -7.84 -9.97 5.16
C LYS A 251 -8.18 -9.90 3.69
N ASN A 252 -9.44 -10.11 3.33
CA ASN A 252 -9.91 -9.89 1.98
C ASN A 252 -11.36 -9.42 2.04
N ARG A 253 -11.60 -8.13 1.75
CA ARG A 253 -12.96 -7.58 1.71
C ARG A 253 -13.75 -8.03 0.48
N PHE A 254 -13.07 -8.58 -0.51
CA PHE A 254 -13.63 -8.95 -1.79
C PHE A 254 -13.64 -10.47 -2.02
N GLY A 255 -13.18 -11.28 -1.07
CA GLY A 255 -13.02 -12.72 -1.29
C GLY A 255 -12.88 -13.47 0.03
N ALA A 256 -12.60 -14.77 -0.06
CA ALA A 256 -12.38 -15.58 1.12
C ALA A 256 -11.08 -15.18 1.86
N VAL A 257 -11.14 -15.27 3.18
CA VAL A 257 -9.95 -15.25 4.05
C VAL A 257 -9.40 -16.67 4.17
N ASN A 258 -8.10 -16.80 4.44
CA ASN A 258 -7.37 -18.08 4.54
C ASN A 258 -7.23 -18.88 3.24
N GLU A 259 -7.54 -18.29 2.09
CA GLU A 259 -7.07 -18.82 0.80
C GLU A 259 -5.54 -18.79 0.75
N LEU A 260 -4.98 -19.79 0.09
CA LEU A 260 -3.55 -20.02 0.01
C LEU A 260 -3.14 -20.31 -1.43
N GLY A 261 -2.10 -19.62 -1.88
CA GLY A 261 -1.44 -19.85 -3.15
C GLY A 261 -0.04 -20.42 -2.94
N VAL A 262 0.33 -21.46 -3.68
CA VAL A 262 1.65 -22.13 -3.57
C VAL A 262 2.51 -21.82 -4.79
N PHE A 263 3.74 -21.35 -4.56
CA PHE A 263 4.74 -20.97 -5.56
C PHE A 263 6.03 -21.77 -5.41
#